data_AF-A0AAD9R1Z8-F1
#
_entry.id   AF-A0AAD9R1Z8-F1
#
_cell.length_a   1.000
_cell.length_b   1.000
_cell.length_c   1.000
_cell.angle_alpha   90.00
_cell.angle_beta   90.00
_cell.angle_gamma   90.00
#
_symmetry.space_group_name_H-M   'P 1'
#
loop_
_entity.id
_entity.type
_entity.pdbx_description
1 polymer ?
#
loop_
_entity_poly.entity_id
_entity_poly.type
_entity_poly.pdbx_seq_one_letter_code
_entity_poly.pdbx_strand_id
1 'polypeptide(L)'
;MGPQVRMSGRGNSRQWLSNLMIIGGPILVCISLLLLFTLTPGPQPKAATTDSSCIISAEAKRSNLMETLKKIETSYFHILYPENIFVKSGATPEEIRQFFRPWDPTPASLKSKTDEANTLRAELIKLKINRTLLKLRERKAIYVAKQILLNNFGWAPFTKNYYTGDWMLGPDFFCWQPICDVFYNLNAVISAFKPRNVSDLRKLDHLFQQHNHTFDRYIDNLKLGVRTGFVRQIEACRAGIHDMHYLKYWNIFLYNESGKYSTPCHFEQRSVQRLVFLQ
;
A
#
# COMPACT_ATOMS: atom_id res chain seq x y z
N MET A 1 8.57 65.29 61.42
CA MET A 1 9.30 64.74 62.59
C MET A 1 8.57 63.46 63.00
N GLY A 2 9.31 62.36 63.23
CA GLY A 2 8.82 60.95 63.23
C GLY A 2 7.85 60.55 64.36
N PRO A 3 7.55 59.24 64.58
CA PRO A 3 8.45 58.09 64.40
C PRO A 3 7.86 56.79 63.80
N GLN A 4 8.76 55.84 63.49
CA GLN A 4 8.50 54.41 63.27
C GLN A 4 8.08 53.70 64.56
N VAL A 5 7.34 52.57 64.46
CA VAL A 5 7.70 51.27 65.08
C VAL A 5 7.17 50.10 64.23
N ARG A 6 8.04 49.10 64.08
CA ARG A 6 7.95 47.79 63.41
C ARG A 6 7.45 46.71 64.39
N MET A 7 6.64 45.74 63.94
CA MET A 7 6.59 44.34 64.45
C MET A 7 5.85 43.47 63.41
N SER A 8 6.03 42.16 63.25
CA SER A 8 7.10 41.18 63.40
C SER A 8 6.48 39.86 62.89
N GLY A 9 7.27 38.98 62.28
CA GLY A 9 6.79 37.83 61.49
C GLY A 9 6.20 36.63 62.26
N ARG A 10 5.55 35.73 61.49
CA ARG A 10 5.30 34.29 61.76
C ARG A 10 4.73 33.68 60.47
N GLY A 11 5.13 32.55 59.90
CA GLY A 11 6.10 31.52 60.23
C GLY A 11 6.11 30.48 59.09
N ASN A 12 7.30 30.12 58.63
CA ASN A 12 7.59 29.35 57.41
C ASN A 12 7.60 27.84 57.69
N SER A 13 6.46 27.27 58.16
CA SER A 13 6.45 25.90 58.73
C SER A 13 5.50 24.90 58.06
N ARG A 14 4.67 25.31 57.08
CA ARG A 14 3.68 24.40 56.44
C ARG A 14 3.95 24.09 54.96
N GLN A 15 4.92 24.77 54.34
CA GLN A 15 5.19 24.65 52.91
C GLN A 15 5.89 23.33 52.55
N TRP A 16 6.74 22.80 53.43
CA TRP A 16 7.44 21.54 53.20
C TRP A 16 6.50 20.32 53.25
N LEU A 17 5.50 20.33 54.14
CA LEU A 17 4.46 19.28 54.20
C LEU A 17 3.58 19.27 52.93
N SER A 18 3.29 20.45 52.37
CA SER A 18 2.55 20.58 51.11
C SER A 18 3.35 20.00 49.93
N ASN A 19 4.66 20.26 49.86
CA ASN A 19 5.52 19.73 48.80
C ASN A 19 5.73 18.21 48.91
N LEU A 20 5.80 17.67 50.13
CA LEU A 20 5.87 16.23 50.38
C LEU A 20 4.62 15.48 49.91
N MET A 21 3.43 16.06 50.12
CA MET A 21 2.17 15.48 49.69
C MET A 21 1.94 15.60 48.17
N ILE A 22 2.29 16.74 47.58
CA ILE A 22 2.07 17.02 46.15
C ILE A 22 3.06 16.28 45.25
N ILE A 23 4.32 16.10 45.69
CA ILE A 23 5.37 15.45 44.87
C ILE A 23 5.57 14.00 45.29
N GLY A 24 5.53 13.70 46.59
CA GLY A 24 5.75 12.34 47.10
C GLY A 24 4.60 11.38 46.78
N GLY A 25 3.35 11.87 46.81
CA GLY A 25 2.16 11.07 46.48
C GLY A 25 2.19 10.48 45.07
N PRO A 26 2.38 11.29 44.02
CA PRO A 26 2.45 10.79 42.64
C PRO A 26 3.63 9.84 42.40
N ILE A 27 4.79 10.09 43.01
CA ILE A 27 5.97 9.23 42.87
C ILE A 27 5.72 7.85 43.48
N LEU A 28 5.10 7.78 44.67
CA LEU A 28 4.74 6.51 45.31
C LEU A 28 3.70 5.73 44.50
N VAL A 29 2.73 6.41 43.88
CA VAL A 29 1.76 5.78 42.97
C VAL A 29 2.45 5.25 41.71
N CYS A 30 3.39 5.99 41.12
CA CYS A 30 4.17 5.53 39.98
C CYS A 30 5.04 4.31 40.32
N ILE A 31 5.70 4.29 41.49
CA ILE A 31 6.54 3.17 41.92
C ILE A 31 5.69 1.92 42.20
N SER A 32 4.53 2.09 42.85
CA SER A 32 3.62 0.96 43.11
C SER A 32 2.99 0.40 41.82
N LEU A 33 2.67 1.25 40.84
CA LEU A 33 2.25 0.80 39.50
C LEU A 33 3.38 0.06 38.77
N LEU A 34 4.62 0.58 38.81
CA LEU A 34 5.78 -0.08 38.21
C LEU A 34 6.06 -1.46 38.85
N LEU A 35 5.90 -1.59 40.17
CA LEU A 35 6.03 -2.87 40.87
C LEU A 35 4.90 -3.86 40.53
N LEU A 36 3.67 -3.39 40.33
CA LEU A 36 2.56 -4.22 39.85
C LEU A 36 2.79 -4.73 38.41
N PHE A 37 3.43 -3.91 37.56
CA PHE A 37 3.80 -4.31 36.19
C PHE A 37 5.00 -5.28 36.13
N THR A 38 5.91 -5.29 37.12
CA THR A 38 7.07 -6.20 37.14
C THR A 38 6.84 -7.51 37.89
N LEU A 39 5.85 -7.56 38.79
CA LEU A 39 5.54 -8.76 39.60
C LEU A 39 4.38 -9.61 39.07
N THR A 40 3.69 -9.18 38.02
CA THR A 40 2.75 -10.05 37.32
C THR A 40 3.52 -10.90 36.30
N PRO A 41 3.61 -12.23 36.45
CA PRO A 41 4.14 -13.07 35.39
C PRO A 41 3.26 -12.83 34.16
N GLY A 42 3.87 -12.28 33.10
CA GLY A 42 3.18 -12.00 31.85
C GLY A 42 2.47 -13.26 31.35
N PRO A 43 1.36 -13.13 30.60
CA PRO A 43 0.67 -14.28 30.04
C PRO A 43 1.70 -15.15 29.32
N GLN A 44 1.92 -16.36 29.84
CA GLN A 44 2.77 -17.35 29.20
C GLN A 44 2.31 -17.48 27.75
N PRO A 45 3.21 -17.45 26.75
CA PRO A 45 2.83 -17.67 25.38
C PRO A 45 2.14 -19.03 25.33
N LYS A 46 0.82 -19.03 25.07
CA LYS A 46 0.08 -20.26 24.83
C LYS A 46 0.88 -21.02 23.77
N ALA A 47 1.33 -22.23 24.12
CA ALA A 47 1.99 -23.12 23.18
C ALA A 47 1.17 -23.13 21.90
N ALA A 48 1.82 -22.91 20.76
CA ALA A 48 1.18 -22.86 19.46
C ALA A 48 0.46 -24.20 19.23
N THR A 49 -0.84 -24.22 19.52
CA THR A 49 -1.74 -25.26 19.04
C THR A 49 -1.61 -25.23 17.54
N THR A 50 -1.05 -26.29 16.96
CA THR A 50 -0.88 -26.44 15.53
C THR A 50 -2.28 -26.37 14.93
N ASP A 51 -2.63 -25.19 14.41
CA ASP A 51 -3.97 -24.92 13.93
C ASP A 51 -4.21 -25.78 12.68
N SER A 52 -4.89 -26.91 12.88
CA SER A 52 -5.30 -27.82 11.81
C SER A 52 -6.18 -27.11 10.76
N SER A 53 -6.67 -25.90 11.07
CA SER A 53 -7.41 -25.08 10.13
C SER A 53 -6.58 -24.83 8.87
N CYS A 54 -5.26 -24.64 8.91
CA CYS A 54 -4.42 -24.24 7.76
C CYS A 54 -4.03 -25.37 6.78
N ILE A 55 -4.48 -26.61 6.99
CA ILE A 55 -4.07 -27.75 6.14
C ILE A 55 -4.74 -27.68 4.76
N ILE A 56 -3.95 -27.79 3.68
CA ILE A 56 -4.44 -27.79 2.28
C ILE A 56 -5.22 -29.10 2.00
N SER A 57 -6.26 -29.06 1.16
CA SER A 57 -7.01 -30.26 0.75
C SER A 57 -6.17 -31.22 -0.11
N ALA A 58 -6.48 -32.51 -0.04
CA ALA A 58 -5.85 -33.51 -0.90
C ALA A 58 -6.07 -33.20 -2.39
N GLU A 59 -7.24 -32.66 -2.74
CA GLU A 59 -7.55 -32.23 -4.10
C GLU A 59 -6.68 -31.06 -4.55
N ALA A 60 -6.46 -30.04 -3.70
CA ALA A 60 -5.58 -28.92 -4.02
C ALA A 60 -4.12 -29.37 -4.21
N LYS A 61 -3.66 -30.35 -3.41
CA LYS A 61 -2.34 -30.97 -3.60
C LYS A 61 -2.26 -31.75 -4.92
N ARG A 62 -3.25 -32.61 -5.21
CA ARG A 62 -3.28 -33.44 -6.43
C ARG A 62 -3.36 -32.60 -7.72
N SER A 63 -4.13 -31.52 -7.69
CA SER A 63 -4.37 -30.66 -8.85
C SER A 63 -3.27 -29.62 -9.09
N ASN A 64 -2.25 -29.59 -8.24
CA ASN A 64 -1.19 -28.58 -8.24
C ASN A 64 -1.68 -27.12 -8.04
N LEU A 65 -2.85 -26.95 -7.42
CA LEU A 65 -3.47 -25.64 -7.24
C LEU A 65 -2.55 -24.68 -6.48
N MET A 66 -1.84 -25.17 -5.47
CA MET A 66 -0.99 -24.30 -4.63
C MET A 66 0.21 -23.73 -5.35
N GLU A 67 0.88 -24.55 -6.16
CA GLU A 67 2.02 -24.09 -6.94
C GLU A 67 1.56 -23.07 -8.00
N THR A 68 0.41 -23.32 -8.64
CA THR A 68 -0.18 -22.37 -9.60
C THR A 68 -0.55 -21.05 -8.93
N LEU A 69 -1.18 -21.06 -7.75
CA LEU A 69 -1.51 -19.83 -7.01
C LEU A 69 -0.26 -19.07 -6.58
N LYS A 70 0.78 -19.77 -6.12
CA LYS A 70 2.08 -19.15 -5.77
C LYS A 70 2.75 -18.51 -6.99
N LYS A 71 2.71 -19.18 -8.15
CA LYS A 71 3.19 -18.62 -9.42
C LYS A 71 2.41 -17.34 -9.77
N ILE A 72 1.08 -17.36 -9.69
CA ILE A 72 0.24 -16.19 -9.96
C ILE A 72 0.58 -15.03 -9.02
N GLU A 73 0.73 -15.29 -7.72
CA GLU A 73 1.13 -14.27 -6.74
C GLU A 73 2.50 -13.67 -7.07
N THR A 74 3.46 -14.52 -7.43
CA THR A 74 4.83 -14.09 -7.79
C THR A 74 4.80 -13.22 -9.05
N SER A 75 4.15 -13.69 -10.12
CA SER A 75 3.98 -12.93 -11.36
C SER A 75 3.20 -11.64 -11.14
N TYR A 76 2.21 -11.63 -10.25
CA TYR A 76 1.45 -10.42 -9.90
C TYR A 76 2.38 -9.31 -9.40
N PHE A 77 3.27 -9.61 -8.46
CA PHE A 77 4.13 -8.60 -7.85
C PHE A 77 5.43 -8.32 -8.60
N HIS A 78 5.91 -9.26 -9.43
CA HIS A 78 7.20 -9.11 -10.11
C HIS A 78 7.06 -8.70 -11.58
N ILE A 79 5.91 -8.97 -12.20
CA ILE A 79 5.69 -8.76 -13.64
C ILE A 79 4.48 -7.87 -13.90
N LEU A 80 3.30 -8.24 -13.39
CA LEU A 80 2.05 -7.57 -13.74
C LEU A 80 1.94 -6.19 -13.06
N TYR A 81 2.19 -6.13 -11.76
CA TYR A 81 2.05 -4.92 -10.92
C TYR A 81 3.27 -4.73 -10.00
N PRO A 82 4.48 -4.55 -10.56
CA PRO A 82 5.67 -4.26 -9.77
C PRO A 82 5.55 -2.99 -8.93
N GLU A 83 4.69 -2.05 -9.34
CA GLU A 83 4.39 -0.85 -8.56
C GLU A 83 3.75 -1.16 -7.19
N ASN A 84 3.18 -2.35 -7.02
CA ASN A 84 2.48 -2.79 -5.81
C ASN A 84 3.30 -3.75 -4.93
N ILE A 85 4.59 -3.96 -5.19
CA ILE A 85 5.41 -4.92 -4.42
C ILE A 85 5.39 -4.66 -2.90
N PHE A 86 5.20 -3.41 -2.46
CA PHE A 86 5.13 -3.05 -1.04
C PHE A 86 3.91 -3.64 -0.30
N VAL A 87 2.84 -4.04 -1.00
CA VAL A 87 1.69 -4.70 -0.36
C VAL A 87 1.85 -6.21 -0.28
N LYS A 88 2.89 -6.78 -0.90
CA LYS A 88 3.19 -8.21 -0.81
C LYS A 88 3.51 -8.58 0.63
N SER A 89 2.87 -9.64 1.12
CA SER A 89 3.11 -10.13 2.48
C SER A 89 4.57 -10.51 2.67
N GLY A 90 5.24 -9.92 3.65
CA GLY A 90 6.64 -10.18 3.95
C GLY A 90 7.64 -9.62 2.93
N ALA A 91 7.26 -8.62 2.13
CA ALA A 91 8.20 -7.93 1.23
C ALA A 91 9.39 -7.33 2.00
N THR A 92 10.61 -7.66 1.58
CA THR A 92 11.83 -7.09 2.16
C THR A 92 12.27 -5.83 1.41
N PRO A 93 13.04 -4.92 2.04
CA PRO A 93 13.62 -3.78 1.33
C PRO A 93 14.46 -4.20 0.10
N GLU A 94 15.13 -5.34 0.17
CA GLU A 94 15.91 -5.91 -0.92
C GLU A 94 15.01 -6.34 -2.08
N GLU A 95 13.91 -7.04 -1.80
CA GLU A 95 12.92 -7.44 -2.81
C GLU A 95 12.28 -6.21 -3.47
N ILE A 96 11.92 -5.20 -2.67
CA ILE A 96 11.37 -3.92 -3.18
C ILE A 96 12.38 -3.25 -4.12
N ARG A 97 13.65 -3.11 -3.74
CA ARG A 97 14.67 -2.50 -4.63
C ARG A 97 14.85 -3.28 -5.92
N GLN A 98 14.76 -4.60 -5.86
CA GLN A 98 14.93 -5.45 -7.03
C GLN A 98 13.77 -5.32 -8.01
N PHE A 99 12.53 -5.40 -7.51
CA PHE A 99 11.34 -5.59 -8.34
C PHE A 99 10.45 -4.36 -8.49
N PHE A 100 10.50 -3.37 -7.59
CA PHE A 100 9.67 -2.17 -7.73
C PHE A 100 10.01 -1.44 -9.02
N ARG A 101 8.99 -1.17 -9.83
CA ARG A 101 9.07 -0.29 -10.99
C ARG A 101 7.82 0.58 -10.97
N PRO A 102 7.92 1.89 -11.30
CA PRO A 102 6.72 2.68 -11.51
C PRO A 102 5.88 2.09 -12.65
N TRP A 103 4.60 2.43 -12.69
CA TRP A 103 3.71 1.98 -13.74
C TRP A 103 4.25 2.43 -15.10
N ASP A 104 4.49 1.48 -16.01
CA ASP A 104 4.93 1.76 -17.38
C ASP A 104 3.71 1.74 -18.32
N PRO A 105 3.30 2.91 -18.85
CA PRO A 105 2.13 2.99 -19.72
C PRO A 105 2.47 2.73 -21.19
N THR A 106 3.67 2.29 -21.55
CA THR A 106 3.98 2.00 -22.96
C THR A 106 3.04 0.91 -23.51
N PRO A 107 2.55 1.03 -24.75
CA PRO A 107 1.71 0.02 -25.39
C PRO A 107 2.30 -1.40 -25.33
N ALA A 108 3.61 -1.52 -25.52
CA ALA A 108 4.32 -2.80 -25.45
C ALA A 108 4.28 -3.42 -24.04
N SER A 109 4.51 -2.61 -23.00
CA SER A 109 4.45 -3.07 -21.60
C SER A 109 3.05 -3.50 -21.21
N LEU A 110 2.03 -2.69 -21.54
CA LEU A 110 0.63 -3.01 -21.30
C LEU A 110 0.20 -4.30 -22.01
N LYS A 111 0.60 -4.48 -23.27
CA LYS A 111 0.33 -5.69 -24.04
C LYS A 111 0.97 -6.91 -23.41
N SER A 112 2.28 -6.83 -23.11
CA SER A 112 3.03 -7.91 -22.48
C SER A 112 2.39 -8.36 -21.15
N LYS A 113 2.02 -7.42 -20.28
CA LYS A 113 1.32 -7.71 -19.02
C LYS A 113 -0.05 -8.35 -19.24
N THR A 114 -0.81 -7.87 -20.23
CA THR A 114 -2.12 -8.44 -20.56
C THR A 114 -2.01 -9.87 -21.07
N ASP A 115 -1.01 -10.15 -21.92
CA ASP A 115 -0.75 -11.49 -22.46
C ASP A 115 -0.26 -12.46 -21.38
N GLU A 116 0.61 -12.00 -20.48
CA GLU A 116 1.06 -12.79 -19.31
C GLU A 116 -0.13 -13.13 -18.39
N ALA A 117 -0.99 -12.15 -18.08
CA ALA A 117 -2.18 -12.39 -17.27
C ALA A 117 -3.13 -13.41 -17.91
N ASN A 118 -3.31 -13.34 -19.23
CA ASN A 118 -4.08 -14.31 -20.00
C ASN A 118 -3.46 -15.71 -19.96
N THR A 119 -2.13 -15.80 -20.05
CA THR A 119 -1.39 -17.07 -19.97
C THR A 119 -1.58 -17.73 -18.60
N LEU A 120 -1.33 -16.99 -17.52
CA LEU A 120 -1.55 -17.46 -16.15
C LEU A 120 -3.00 -17.87 -15.90
N ARG A 121 -3.96 -17.14 -16.49
CA ARG A 121 -5.38 -17.45 -16.39
C ARG A 121 -5.72 -18.75 -17.10
N ALA A 122 -5.15 -18.98 -18.29
CA ALA A 122 -5.32 -20.22 -19.04
C ALA A 122 -4.73 -21.41 -18.27
N GLU A 123 -3.55 -21.26 -17.67
CA GLU A 123 -2.94 -22.29 -16.80
C GLU A 123 -3.86 -22.64 -15.63
N LEU A 124 -4.36 -21.65 -14.90
CA LEU A 124 -5.29 -21.86 -13.77
C LEU A 124 -6.58 -22.58 -14.19
N ILE A 125 -7.16 -22.20 -15.33
CA ILE A 125 -8.41 -22.81 -15.84
C ILE A 125 -8.17 -24.25 -16.33
N LYS A 126 -6.97 -24.56 -16.81
CA LYS A 126 -6.61 -25.89 -17.31
C LYS A 126 -6.40 -26.91 -16.18
N LEU A 127 -6.27 -26.46 -14.93
CA LEU A 127 -6.15 -27.38 -13.79
C LEU A 127 -7.39 -28.28 -13.68
N LYS A 128 -7.16 -29.59 -13.69
CA LYS A 128 -8.20 -30.59 -13.45
C LYS A 128 -8.52 -30.62 -11.96
N ILE A 129 -9.51 -29.83 -11.57
CA ILE A 129 -9.93 -29.62 -10.18
C ILE A 129 -11.37 -30.09 -9.98
N ASN A 130 -11.57 -30.98 -9.01
CA ASN A 130 -12.89 -31.29 -8.48
C ASN A 130 -13.26 -30.28 -7.37
N ARG A 131 -14.08 -29.28 -7.72
CA ARG A 131 -14.43 -28.18 -6.81
C ARG A 131 -15.18 -28.61 -5.55
N THR A 132 -15.85 -29.77 -5.58
CA THR A 132 -16.58 -30.29 -4.39
C THR A 132 -15.63 -30.82 -3.33
N LEU A 133 -14.43 -31.27 -3.74
CA LEU A 133 -13.39 -31.79 -2.84
C LEU A 133 -12.46 -30.71 -2.28
N LEU A 134 -12.57 -29.48 -2.79
CA LEU A 134 -11.83 -28.33 -2.27
C LEU A 134 -12.44 -27.79 -0.98
N LYS A 135 -11.60 -27.17 -0.15
CA LYS A 135 -12.06 -26.33 0.95
C LYS A 135 -12.62 -25.01 0.42
N LEU A 136 -13.48 -24.35 1.21
CA LEU A 136 -14.10 -23.08 0.81
C LEU A 136 -13.07 -22.00 0.45
N ARG A 137 -11.98 -21.88 1.23
CA ARG A 137 -10.90 -20.91 0.97
C ARG A 137 -10.16 -21.17 -0.34
N GLU A 138 -10.01 -22.43 -0.74
CA GLU A 138 -9.33 -22.82 -1.99
C GLU A 138 -10.21 -22.47 -3.19
N ARG A 139 -11.52 -22.70 -3.08
CA ARG A 139 -12.50 -22.22 -4.07
C ARG A 139 -12.48 -20.70 -4.19
N LYS A 140 -12.43 -19.99 -3.05
CA LYS A 140 -12.31 -18.53 -3.02
C LYS A 140 -11.01 -18.07 -3.68
N ALA A 141 -9.88 -18.71 -3.38
CA ALA A 141 -8.58 -18.40 -3.96
C ALA A 141 -8.58 -18.54 -5.49
N ILE A 142 -9.17 -19.62 -6.03
CA ILE A 142 -9.35 -19.80 -7.48
C ILE A 142 -10.18 -18.65 -8.07
N TYR A 143 -11.31 -18.31 -7.44
CA TYR A 143 -12.16 -17.23 -7.93
C TYR A 143 -11.41 -15.89 -7.94
N VAL A 144 -10.76 -15.54 -6.84
CA VAL A 144 -9.99 -14.29 -6.70
C VAL A 144 -8.84 -14.25 -7.73
N ALA A 145 -8.05 -15.31 -7.86
CA ALA A 145 -6.98 -15.39 -8.85
C ALA A 145 -7.51 -15.22 -10.28
N LYS A 146 -8.62 -15.90 -10.62
CA LYS A 146 -9.26 -15.76 -11.93
C LYS A 146 -9.70 -14.33 -12.20
N GLN A 147 -10.28 -13.63 -11.21
CA GLN A 147 -10.73 -12.25 -11.37
C GLN A 147 -9.56 -11.26 -11.46
N ILE A 148 -8.51 -11.45 -10.65
CA ILE A 148 -7.26 -10.66 -10.73
C ILE A 148 -6.69 -10.69 -12.14
N LEU A 149 -6.57 -11.89 -12.71
CA LEU A 149 -5.97 -12.10 -14.02
C LEU A 149 -6.88 -11.67 -15.18
N LEU A 150 -8.20 -11.69 -15.00
CA LEU A 150 -9.14 -11.21 -16.02
C LEU A 150 -9.20 -9.69 -16.09
N ASN A 151 -9.31 -9.05 -14.92
CA ASN A 151 -9.65 -7.63 -14.83
C ASN A 151 -8.42 -6.74 -14.73
N ASN A 152 -7.22 -7.33 -14.74
CA ASN A 152 -5.96 -6.64 -14.44
C ASN A 152 -6.05 -5.84 -13.11
N PHE A 153 -6.54 -6.54 -12.08
CA PHE A 153 -6.82 -6.18 -10.68
C PHE A 153 -6.88 -4.69 -10.26
N GLY A 154 -7.94 -4.38 -9.52
CA GLY A 154 -8.17 -3.11 -8.84
C GLY A 154 -9.67 -2.84 -8.75
N TRP A 155 -10.02 -1.60 -8.40
CA TRP A 155 -11.40 -1.12 -8.44
C TRP A 155 -11.88 -0.81 -9.86
N ALA A 156 -10.96 -0.74 -10.83
CA ALA A 156 -11.27 -0.40 -12.20
C ALA A 156 -11.03 -1.61 -13.13
N PRO A 157 -12.07 -2.39 -13.44
CA PRO A 157 -11.94 -3.56 -14.27
C PRO A 157 -11.50 -3.15 -15.68
N PHE A 158 -10.53 -3.88 -16.23
CA PHE A 158 -10.00 -3.73 -17.59
C PHE A 158 -9.19 -2.47 -17.90
N THR A 159 -9.04 -1.52 -16.97
CA THR A 159 -8.37 -0.25 -17.26
C THR A 159 -6.88 -0.40 -17.62
N LYS A 160 -6.26 -1.47 -17.12
CA LYS A 160 -4.89 -1.87 -17.43
C LYS A 160 -4.81 -2.95 -18.52
N ASN A 161 -5.92 -3.31 -19.16
CA ASN A 161 -5.95 -4.29 -20.25
C ASN A 161 -5.69 -3.60 -21.59
N TYR A 162 -4.61 -4.02 -22.24
CA TYR A 162 -4.16 -3.46 -23.51
C TYR A 162 -5.25 -3.45 -24.59
N TYR A 163 -5.99 -4.56 -24.72
CA TYR A 163 -6.97 -4.78 -25.78
C TYR A 163 -8.27 -4.01 -25.59
N THR A 164 -8.51 -3.42 -24.42
CA THR A 164 -9.70 -2.58 -24.18
C THR A 164 -9.50 -1.12 -24.54
N GLY A 165 -8.25 -0.67 -24.65
CA GLY A 165 -7.91 0.71 -24.99
C GLY A 165 -8.15 1.76 -23.89
N ASP A 166 -8.70 1.39 -22.72
CA ASP A 166 -9.04 2.37 -21.65
C ASP A 166 -7.80 3.14 -21.14
N TRP A 167 -6.60 2.57 -21.27
CA TRP A 167 -5.32 3.24 -20.99
C TRP A 167 -5.06 4.50 -21.85
N MET A 168 -5.86 4.73 -22.90
CA MET A 168 -5.85 5.97 -23.71
C MET A 168 -6.89 7.02 -23.25
N LEU A 169 -7.87 6.65 -22.41
CA LEU A 169 -9.03 7.50 -22.06
C LEU A 169 -8.75 8.52 -20.95
N GLY A 170 -7.55 8.58 -20.41
CA GLY A 170 -7.24 9.46 -19.28
C GLY A 170 -7.99 9.11 -17.99
N PRO A 171 -7.87 9.94 -16.94
CA PRO A 171 -8.43 9.63 -15.64
C PRO A 171 -9.97 9.62 -15.72
N ASP A 172 -10.59 8.68 -15.03
CA ASP A 172 -12.04 8.67 -14.79
C ASP A 172 -12.40 9.47 -13.54
N PHE A 173 -13.69 9.62 -13.29
CA PHE A 173 -14.25 10.33 -12.14
C PHE A 173 -13.97 9.66 -10.78
N PHE A 174 -13.32 8.49 -10.75
CA PHE A 174 -12.85 7.87 -9.52
C PHE A 174 -11.33 7.98 -9.37
N CYS A 175 -10.63 8.45 -10.41
CA CYS A 175 -9.18 8.40 -10.53
C CYS A 175 -8.64 7.01 -10.14
N TRP A 176 -9.19 5.95 -10.72
CA TRP A 176 -8.74 4.58 -10.48
C TRP A 176 -7.71 4.08 -11.48
N GLN A 177 -7.38 4.88 -12.50
CA GLN A 177 -6.28 4.61 -13.41
C GLN A 177 -4.95 4.61 -12.65
N PRO A 178 -3.98 3.75 -13.02
CA PRO A 178 -2.68 3.70 -12.34
C PRO A 178 -1.90 5.02 -12.29
N ILE A 179 -2.14 5.95 -13.22
CA ILE A 179 -1.57 7.30 -13.14
C ILE A 179 -1.90 7.99 -11.81
N CYS A 180 -3.04 7.69 -11.22
CA CYS A 180 -3.52 8.30 -10.00
C CYS A 180 -2.74 7.86 -8.75
N ASP A 181 -2.02 6.74 -8.80
CA ASP A 181 -1.34 6.16 -7.65
C ASP A 181 0.20 6.19 -7.78
N VAL A 182 0.76 6.83 -8.82
CA VAL A 182 2.21 6.84 -9.07
C VAL A 182 3.00 7.38 -7.86
N PHE A 183 2.65 8.55 -7.32
CA PHE A 183 3.35 9.09 -6.15
C PHE A 183 2.98 8.38 -4.84
N TYR A 184 1.76 7.82 -4.74
CA TYR A 184 1.40 6.99 -3.59
C TYR A 184 2.32 5.77 -3.51
N ASN A 185 2.50 5.07 -4.62
CA ASN A 185 3.38 3.90 -4.73
C ASN A 185 4.83 4.27 -4.46
N LEU A 186 5.32 5.39 -5.01
CA LEU A 186 6.66 5.89 -4.73
C LEU A 186 6.86 6.17 -3.23
N ASN A 187 5.93 6.89 -2.61
CA ASN A 187 5.99 7.23 -1.20
C ASN A 187 6.00 5.97 -0.30
N ALA A 188 5.30 4.91 -0.71
CA ALA A 188 5.28 3.64 0.02
C ALA A 188 6.63 2.90 0.00
N VAL A 189 7.48 3.13 -1.01
CA VAL A 189 8.75 2.41 -1.17
C VAL A 189 10.00 3.26 -1.03
N ILE A 190 9.90 4.59 -1.05
CA ILE A 190 11.07 5.48 -1.15
C ILE A 190 12.10 5.25 -0.03
N SER A 191 11.65 4.85 1.16
CA SER A 191 12.52 4.50 2.28
C SER A 191 13.43 3.29 1.99
N ALA A 192 12.97 2.33 1.19
CA ALA A 192 13.75 1.18 0.75
C ALA A 192 14.89 1.55 -0.21
N PHE A 193 14.80 2.71 -0.87
CA PHE A 193 15.79 3.25 -1.81
C PHE A 193 16.77 4.25 -1.16
N LYS A 194 16.78 4.38 0.18
CA LYS A 194 17.71 5.28 0.88
C LYS A 194 19.17 4.95 0.52
N PRO A 195 19.90 5.86 -0.13
CA PRO A 195 21.24 5.57 -0.65
C PRO A 195 22.26 5.44 0.47
N ARG A 196 23.16 4.45 0.35
CA ARG A 196 24.30 4.25 1.29
C ARG A 196 25.65 4.41 0.61
N ASN A 197 25.67 4.44 -0.72
CA ASN A 197 26.86 4.54 -1.56
C ASN A 197 26.47 5.14 -2.93
N VAL A 198 27.49 5.39 -3.76
CA VAL A 198 27.30 5.97 -5.11
C VAL A 198 26.48 5.07 -6.03
N SER A 199 26.59 3.74 -5.91
CA SER A 199 25.77 2.81 -6.70
C SER A 199 24.29 2.97 -6.38
N ASP A 200 23.94 3.14 -5.10
CA ASP A 200 22.56 3.37 -4.68
C ASP A 200 22.03 4.74 -5.13
N LEU A 201 22.88 5.77 -5.18
CA LEU A 201 22.50 7.07 -5.77
C LEU A 201 22.12 6.93 -7.26
N ARG A 202 22.88 6.15 -8.04
CA ARG A 202 22.54 5.90 -9.45
C ARG A 202 21.22 5.14 -9.61
N LYS A 203 20.92 4.19 -8.71
CA LYS A 203 19.63 3.49 -8.70
C LYS A 203 18.48 4.44 -8.40
N LEU A 204 18.67 5.37 -7.46
CA LEU A 204 17.68 6.38 -7.12
C LEU A 204 17.46 7.37 -8.28
N ASP A 205 18.52 7.81 -8.94
CA ASP A 205 18.42 8.64 -10.15
C ASP A 205 17.63 7.93 -11.27
N HIS A 206 17.98 6.67 -11.56
CA HIS A 206 17.24 5.85 -12.52
C HIS A 206 15.77 5.68 -12.11
N LEU A 207 15.47 5.50 -10.82
CA LEU A 207 14.10 5.43 -10.33
C LEU A 207 13.32 6.71 -10.69
N PHE A 208 13.90 7.90 -10.47
CA PHE A 208 13.25 9.17 -10.82
C PHE A 208 13.08 9.34 -12.33
N GLN A 209 14.06 8.92 -13.14
CA GLN A 209 13.93 8.91 -14.61
C GLN A 209 12.77 8.02 -15.07
N GLN A 210 12.56 6.86 -14.46
CA GLN A 210 11.43 5.97 -14.76
C GLN A 210 10.08 6.60 -14.38
N HIS A 211 10.01 7.38 -13.30
CA HIS A 211 8.80 8.12 -12.94
C HIS A 211 8.53 9.24 -13.95
N ASN A 212 9.55 9.98 -14.37
CA ASN A 212 9.38 11.00 -15.41
C ASN A 212 8.87 10.37 -16.72
N HIS A 213 9.48 9.25 -17.13
CA HIS A 213 9.04 8.49 -18.31
C HIS A 213 7.56 8.06 -18.22
N THR A 214 7.09 7.70 -17.02
CA THR A 214 5.68 7.33 -16.80
C THR A 214 4.75 8.46 -17.21
N PHE A 215 5.01 9.69 -16.74
CA PHE A 215 4.18 10.85 -17.05
C PHE A 215 4.28 11.27 -18.52
N ASP A 216 5.49 11.32 -19.08
CA ASP A 216 5.71 11.65 -20.50
C ASP A 216 4.95 10.68 -21.41
N ARG A 217 5.10 9.37 -21.16
CA ARG A 217 4.44 8.34 -21.96
C ARG A 217 2.93 8.36 -21.74
N TYR A 218 2.45 8.65 -20.54
CA TYR A 218 1.02 8.80 -20.28
C TYR A 218 0.42 9.95 -21.12
N ILE A 219 1.08 11.11 -21.17
CA ILE A 219 0.65 12.25 -22.00
C ILE A 219 0.62 11.85 -23.49
N ASP A 220 1.61 11.11 -23.97
CA ASP A 220 1.63 10.61 -25.35
C ASP A 220 0.46 9.67 -25.64
N ASN A 221 0.09 8.82 -24.69
CA ASN A 221 -1.08 7.93 -24.84
C ASN A 221 -2.40 8.72 -24.87
N LEU A 222 -2.53 9.81 -24.11
CA LEU A 222 -3.70 10.70 -24.20
C LEU A 222 -3.79 11.36 -25.57
N LYS A 223 -2.67 11.86 -26.10
CA LYS A 223 -2.61 12.42 -27.46
C LYS A 223 -2.99 11.37 -28.51
N LEU A 224 -2.56 10.12 -28.33
CA LEU A 224 -2.96 9.01 -29.18
C LEU A 224 -4.47 8.77 -29.11
N GLY A 225 -5.04 8.71 -27.90
CA GLY A 225 -6.49 8.56 -27.69
C GLY A 225 -7.29 9.64 -28.42
N VAL A 226 -6.88 10.91 -28.30
CA VAL A 226 -7.51 12.01 -29.06
C VAL A 226 -7.45 11.79 -30.56
N ARG A 227 -6.30 11.37 -31.11
CA ARG A 227 -6.15 11.12 -32.55
C ARG A 227 -6.97 9.94 -33.05
N THR A 228 -7.22 8.94 -32.22
CA THR A 228 -7.94 7.72 -32.58
C THR A 228 -9.44 7.78 -32.23
N GLY A 229 -9.92 8.89 -31.66
CA GLY A 229 -11.30 9.04 -31.21
C GLY A 229 -11.61 8.32 -29.88
N PHE A 230 -10.57 7.84 -29.19
CA PHE A 230 -10.66 7.27 -27.85
C PHE A 230 -10.61 8.39 -26.82
N VAL A 231 -11.73 9.08 -26.64
CA VAL A 231 -11.90 10.19 -25.70
C VAL A 231 -13.10 9.98 -24.80
N ARG A 232 -13.00 10.45 -23.55
CA ARG A 232 -14.15 10.46 -22.63
C ARG A 232 -15.16 11.54 -23.02
N GLN A 233 -16.39 11.37 -22.56
CA GLN A 233 -17.38 12.45 -22.54
C GLN A 233 -16.83 13.66 -21.76
N ILE A 234 -17.26 14.86 -22.13
CA ILE A 234 -16.69 16.10 -21.58
C ILE A 234 -16.88 16.20 -20.06
N GLU A 235 -18.01 15.74 -19.53
CA GLU A 235 -18.30 15.69 -18.10
C GLU A 235 -17.36 14.73 -17.37
N ALA A 236 -17.15 13.53 -17.93
CA ALA A 236 -16.24 12.54 -17.36
C ALA A 236 -14.78 13.02 -17.41
N CYS A 237 -14.38 13.73 -18.47
CA CYS A 237 -13.06 14.35 -18.57
C CYS A 237 -12.85 15.42 -17.49
N ARG A 238 -13.83 16.33 -17.32
CA ARG A 238 -13.79 17.37 -16.28
C ARG A 238 -13.71 16.78 -14.88
N ALA A 239 -14.55 15.78 -14.59
CA ALA A 239 -14.53 15.07 -13.32
C ALA A 239 -13.18 14.38 -13.08
N GLY A 240 -12.68 13.61 -14.04
CA GLY A 240 -11.41 12.90 -13.89
C GLY A 240 -10.20 13.84 -13.71
N ILE A 241 -10.15 14.98 -14.41
CA ILE A 241 -9.10 15.98 -14.18
C ILE A 241 -9.23 16.60 -12.78
N HIS A 242 -10.46 16.91 -12.35
CA HIS A 242 -10.71 17.41 -11.00
C HIS A 242 -10.24 16.40 -9.95
N ASP A 243 -10.62 15.13 -10.05
CA ASP A 243 -10.24 14.13 -9.06
C ASP A 243 -8.74 13.84 -9.08
N MET A 244 -8.11 13.81 -10.25
CA MET A 244 -6.65 13.71 -10.34
C MET A 244 -5.96 14.87 -9.61
N HIS A 245 -6.37 16.11 -9.89
CA HIS A 245 -5.78 17.28 -9.24
C HIS A 245 -6.04 17.31 -7.74
N TYR A 246 -7.28 17.12 -7.30
CA TYR A 246 -7.69 17.41 -5.92
C TYR A 246 -7.57 16.19 -4.98
N LEU A 247 -7.71 14.96 -5.48
CA LEU A 247 -7.61 13.76 -4.65
C LEU A 247 -6.20 13.16 -4.64
N LYS A 248 -5.43 13.30 -5.72
CA LYS A 248 -4.14 12.59 -5.87
C LYS A 248 -2.93 13.51 -5.92
N TYR A 249 -3.06 14.67 -6.59
CA TYR A 249 -1.94 15.56 -6.88
C TYR A 249 -2.08 16.98 -6.29
N TRP A 250 -2.88 17.15 -5.23
CA TRP A 250 -3.31 18.45 -4.71
C TRP A 250 -2.22 19.51 -4.58
N ASN A 251 -1.17 19.22 -3.82
CA ASN A 251 -0.09 20.19 -3.60
C ASN A 251 0.74 20.46 -4.85
N ILE A 252 0.88 19.46 -5.74
CA ILE A 252 1.61 19.62 -7.00
C ILE A 252 0.79 20.49 -7.95
N PHE A 253 -0.53 20.30 -7.99
CA PHE A 253 -1.43 21.15 -8.76
C PHE A 253 -1.43 22.60 -8.27
N LEU A 254 -1.46 22.84 -6.95
CA LEU A 254 -1.51 24.19 -6.38
C LEU A 254 -0.16 24.93 -6.40
N TYR A 255 0.94 24.22 -6.14
CA TYR A 255 2.25 24.82 -5.88
C TYR A 255 3.31 24.45 -6.92
N ASN A 256 2.92 23.73 -7.97
CA ASN A 256 3.78 23.30 -9.06
C ASN A 256 5.06 22.61 -8.53
N GLU A 257 6.24 23.06 -8.94
CA GLU A 257 7.55 22.49 -8.56
C GLU A 257 7.83 22.56 -7.05
N SER A 258 7.19 23.47 -6.31
CA SER A 258 7.31 23.56 -4.85
C SER A 258 6.35 22.63 -4.11
N GLY A 259 5.43 21.99 -4.84
CA GLY A 259 4.45 21.07 -4.30
C GLY A 259 5.09 19.79 -3.78
N LYS A 260 4.81 19.45 -2.53
CA LYS A 260 5.24 18.19 -1.91
C LYS A 260 4.09 17.21 -1.90
N TYR A 261 4.34 15.97 -2.33
CA TYR A 261 3.34 14.91 -2.18
C TYR A 261 2.99 14.74 -0.70
N SER A 262 1.69 14.83 -0.39
CA SER A 262 1.14 14.52 0.92
C SER A 262 0.05 13.49 0.73
N THR A 263 0.08 12.41 1.51
CA THR A 263 -1.03 11.45 1.51
C THR A 263 -2.33 12.18 1.89
N PRO A 264 -3.38 12.11 1.06
CA PRO A 264 -4.64 12.76 1.37
C PRO A 264 -5.21 12.22 2.69
N CYS A 265 -5.69 13.11 3.57
CA CYS A 265 -6.25 12.74 4.87
C CYS A 265 -7.54 11.88 4.78
N HIS A 266 -8.09 11.65 3.59
CA HIS A 266 -9.38 10.99 3.38
C HIS A 266 -9.34 9.62 2.69
N PHE A 267 -8.17 9.07 2.38
CA PHE A 267 -8.07 7.77 1.73
C PHE A 267 -7.32 6.76 2.61
N GLU A 268 -7.93 6.39 3.74
CA GLU A 268 -7.67 5.06 4.32
C GLU A 268 -8.28 4.06 3.33
N GLN A 269 -7.49 3.60 2.37
CA GLN A 269 -7.86 2.55 1.41
C GLN A 269 -8.06 1.25 2.21
N ARG A 270 -9.20 1.12 2.89
CA ARG A 270 -9.69 -0.10 3.55
C ARG A 270 -10.06 -1.15 2.51
N SER A 271 -9.12 -1.51 1.63
CA SER A 271 -9.24 -2.63 0.69
C SER A 271 -8.11 -2.60 -0.35
N VAL A 272 -6.86 -2.57 0.07
CA VAL A 272 -6.01 -3.59 -0.54
C VAL A 272 -6.43 -4.86 0.18
N GLN A 273 -7.38 -5.60 -0.39
CA GLN A 273 -7.64 -6.97 0.05
C GLN A 273 -6.28 -7.65 -0.05
N ARG A 274 -5.65 -7.82 1.10
CA ARG A 274 -4.34 -8.42 1.23
C ARG A 274 -4.42 -9.70 0.42
N LEU A 275 -3.57 -9.81 -0.59
CA LEU A 275 -3.55 -10.92 -1.55
C LEU A 275 -2.98 -12.14 -0.80
N VAL A 276 -3.75 -12.62 0.16
CA VAL A 276 -3.41 -13.69 1.07
C VAL A 276 -4.16 -14.88 0.52
N PHE A 277 -3.50 -15.60 -0.38
CA PHE A 277 -4.13 -16.74 -1.03
C PHE A 277 -4.47 -17.83 -0.02
N LEU A 278 -3.69 -18.00 1.06
CA LEU A 278 -3.96 -18.89 2.19
C LEU A 278 -3.07 -18.54 3.41
N GLN A 279 -3.57 -17.72 4.34
CA GLN A 279 -3.15 -17.78 5.75
C GLN A 279 -4.24 -18.50 6.53
#